data_AF-A0A932HB57-F1
#
_entry.id   AF-A0A932HB57-F1
#
_cell.length_a   1.000
_cell.length_b   1.000
_cell.length_c   1.000
_cell.angle_alpha   90.00
_cell.angle_beta   90.00
_cell.angle_gamma   90.00
#
_symmetry.space_group_name_H-M   'P 1'
#
loop_
_entity.id
_entity.type
_entity.pdbx_description
1 polymer ?
#
loop_
_entity_poly.entity_id
_entity_poly.type
_entity_poly.pdbx_seq_one_letter_code
_entity_poly.pdbx_strand_id
1 'polypeptide(L)'
;MTHEHDTPLIASCPLGCEGTLAPTDIVLPEGPLMRCARCGQLVSRASAARYEQSMAEFDDPRGTLPDAASEPRRDEISLRRLELIETLLEKPREKIRLLDVGCSSGAFLRAARAAGFAAEGVEPAPP
;
A
#
# COMPACT_ATOMS: atom_id res chain seq x y z
N MET A 1 27.92 2.04 -18.28
CA MET A 1 27.51 3.10 -17.34
C MET A 1 27.57 2.48 -15.96
N THR A 2 28.53 2.91 -15.16
CA THR A 2 28.72 2.44 -13.78
C THR A 2 27.55 2.97 -12.95
N HIS A 3 26.64 2.09 -12.53
CA HIS A 3 25.63 2.43 -11.54
C HIS A 3 26.35 2.73 -10.24
N GLU A 4 26.55 4.03 -9.96
CA GLU A 4 26.98 4.50 -8.65
C GLU A 4 26.01 3.90 -7.62
N HIS A 5 26.55 3.08 -6.72
CA HIS A 5 25.76 2.31 -5.76
C HIS A 5 25.20 3.24 -4.70
N ASP A 6 24.11 3.92 -5.03
CA ASP A 6 23.36 4.70 -4.07
C ASP A 6 22.87 3.79 -2.94
N THR A 7 22.94 4.27 -1.70
CA THR A 7 22.68 3.45 -0.51
C THR A 7 21.21 3.01 -0.53
N PRO A 8 20.90 1.69 -0.40
CA PRO A 8 19.52 1.24 -0.44
C PRO A 8 18.75 1.80 0.75
N LEU A 9 17.51 2.24 0.51
CA LEU A 9 16.62 2.75 1.55
C LEU A 9 16.36 1.69 2.64
N ILE A 10 16.24 0.43 2.23
CA ILE A 10 16.02 -0.71 3.12
C ILE A 10 17.33 -1.51 3.22
N ALA A 11 18.06 -1.32 4.32
CA ALA A 11 19.33 -2.00 4.60
C ALA A 11 19.18 -3.29 5.42
N SER A 12 18.02 -3.52 6.04
CA SER A 12 17.74 -4.69 6.88
C SER A 12 16.29 -5.16 6.71
N CYS A 13 15.96 -6.36 7.21
CA CYS A 13 14.61 -6.88 7.08
C CYS A 13 13.59 -5.98 7.82
N PRO A 14 12.58 -5.42 7.13
CA PRO A 14 11.61 -4.50 7.75
C PRO A 14 10.67 -5.19 8.75
N LEU A 15 10.65 -6.52 8.76
CA LEU A 15 9.90 -7.32 9.74
C LEU A 15 10.69 -7.57 11.04
N GLY A 16 11.91 -7.04 11.18
CA GLY A 16 12.71 -7.14 12.40
C GLY A 16 13.25 -8.54 12.71
N CYS A 17 13.22 -9.46 11.74
CA CYS A 17 13.59 -10.85 11.99
C CYS A 17 15.12 -11.13 12.03
N GLU A 18 15.94 -10.09 11.91
CA GLU A 18 17.42 -10.12 11.94
C GLU A 18 18.09 -10.97 10.83
N GLY A 19 17.32 -11.54 9.91
CA GLY A 19 17.86 -12.29 8.77
C GLY A 19 18.57 -11.38 7.76
N THR A 20 19.66 -11.88 7.18
CA THR A 20 20.41 -11.18 6.12
C THR A 20 19.60 -11.07 4.83
N LEU A 21 19.84 -9.99 4.08
CA LEU A 21 19.23 -9.76 2.78
C LEU A 21 20.17 -10.26 1.67
N ALA A 22 19.68 -11.18 0.83
CA ALA A 22 20.41 -11.73 -0.31
C ALA A 22 19.73 -11.34 -1.62
N PRO A 23 20.49 -11.07 -2.71
CA PRO A 23 19.90 -10.75 -4.00
C PRO A 23 19.12 -11.95 -4.56
N THR A 24 18.08 -11.67 -5.34
CA THR A 24 17.32 -12.67 -6.10
C THR A 24 17.53 -12.49 -7.61
N ASP A 25 17.01 -13.41 -8.40
CA ASP A 25 17.00 -13.32 -9.86
C ASP A 25 15.85 -12.44 -10.40
N ILE A 26 15.01 -11.85 -9.52
CA ILE A 26 13.96 -10.91 -9.91
C ILE A 26 14.60 -9.51 -10.06
N VAL A 27 14.93 -9.12 -11.28
CA VAL A 27 15.64 -7.86 -11.57
C VAL A 27 14.67 -6.76 -12.00
N LEU A 28 14.76 -5.62 -11.31
CA LEU A 28 14.07 -4.36 -11.63
C LEU A 28 15.09 -3.32 -12.12
N PRO A 29 14.66 -2.15 -12.63
CA PRO A 29 15.58 -1.07 -13.02
C PRO A 29 16.55 -0.64 -11.92
N GLU A 30 16.13 -0.74 -10.65
CA GLU A 30 16.92 -0.43 -9.46
C GLU A 30 17.86 -1.57 -9.03
N GLY A 31 17.83 -2.71 -9.73
CA GLY A 31 18.61 -3.91 -9.45
C GLY A 31 17.74 -5.09 -8.98
N PRO A 32 18.37 -6.19 -8.50
CA PRO A 32 17.63 -7.35 -8.01
C PRO A 32 16.83 -7.01 -6.75
N LEU A 33 15.62 -7.56 -6.63
CA LEU A 33 14.93 -7.62 -5.34
C LEU A 33 15.80 -8.39 -4.35
N MET A 34 15.86 -7.91 -3.12
CA MET A 34 16.56 -8.58 -2.04
C MET A 34 15.57 -9.42 -1.24
N ARG A 35 15.94 -10.63 -0.87
CA ARG A 35 15.13 -11.54 -0.06
C ARG A 35 15.78 -11.74 1.31
N CYS A 36 14.99 -11.62 2.36
CA CYS A 36 15.42 -12.04 3.69
C CYS A 36 15.57 -13.56 3.76
N ALA A 37 16.74 -14.03 4.17
CA ALA A 37 17.05 -15.46 4.30
C ALA A 37 16.22 -16.18 5.39
N ARG A 38 15.60 -15.43 6.31
CA ARG A 38 14.82 -15.99 7.42
C ARG A 38 13.31 -16.01 7.16
N CYS A 39 12.71 -14.86 6.87
CA CYS A 39 11.25 -14.74 6.70
C CYS A 39 10.80 -14.73 5.23
N GLY A 40 11.74 -14.69 4.27
CA GLY A 40 11.43 -14.67 2.85
C GLY A 40 10.89 -13.35 2.30
N GLN A 41 10.73 -12.31 3.15
CA GLN A 41 10.30 -10.97 2.74
C GLN A 41 11.19 -10.45 1.61
N LEU A 42 10.55 -9.97 0.53
CA LEU A 42 11.20 -9.28 -0.57
C LEU A 42 11.24 -7.77 -0.30
N VAL A 43 12.35 -7.13 -0.60
CA VAL A 43 12.54 -5.69 -0.47
C VAL A 43 13.23 -5.13 -1.72
N SER A 44 12.87 -3.90 -2.08
CA SER A 44 13.48 -3.18 -3.21
C SER A 44 14.91 -2.76 -2.87
N ARG A 45 15.76 -2.65 -3.90
CA ARG A 45 17.10 -2.06 -3.80
C ARG A 45 17.11 -0.55 -4.10
N ALA A 46 15.94 0.06 -4.27
CA ALA A 46 15.81 1.50 -4.49
C ALA A 46 16.51 2.30 -3.37
N SER A 47 17.22 3.35 -3.76
CA SER A 47 17.71 4.36 -2.82
C SER A 47 16.58 5.28 -2.36
N ALA A 48 16.85 6.09 -1.34
CA ALA A 48 15.89 7.09 -0.86
C ALA A 48 15.50 8.06 -1.97
N ALA A 49 16.47 8.58 -2.72
CA ALA A 49 16.23 9.50 -3.83
C ALA A 49 15.37 8.87 -4.93
N ARG A 50 15.60 7.59 -5.26
CA ARG A 50 14.78 6.88 -6.24
C ARG A 50 13.36 6.64 -5.75
N TYR A 51 13.19 6.31 -4.47
CA TYR A 51 11.87 6.21 -3.86
C TYR A 51 11.12 7.54 -3.94
N GLU A 52 11.72 8.65 -3.54
CA GLU A 52 11.12 9.98 -3.61
C GLU A 52 10.73 10.34 -5.06
N GLN A 53 11.62 10.10 -6.03
CA GLN A 53 11.31 10.31 -7.44
C GLN A 53 10.12 9.47 -7.91
N SER A 54 10.00 8.22 -7.46
CA SER A 54 8.86 7.37 -7.81
C SER A 54 7.55 7.86 -7.18
N MET A 55 7.60 8.50 -6.02
CA MET A 55 6.40 9.03 -5.37
C MET A 55 5.87 10.29 -6.07
N ALA A 56 6.74 11.06 -6.74
CA ALA A 56 6.33 12.25 -7.49
C ALA A 56 5.33 11.96 -8.63
N GLU A 57 5.22 10.71 -9.10
CA GLU A 57 4.20 10.34 -10.10
C GLU A 57 2.77 10.40 -9.54
N PHE A 58 2.62 10.39 -8.21
CA PHE A 58 1.34 10.50 -7.52
C PHE A 58 0.98 11.95 -7.17
N ASP A 59 1.85 12.93 -7.44
CA ASP A 59 1.58 14.38 -7.33
C ASP A 59 0.75 14.87 -8.54
N ASP A 60 -0.24 14.09 -8.97
CA ASP A 60 -1.22 14.47 -10.01
C ASP A 60 -2.45 15.08 -9.30
N PRO A 61 -2.99 16.23 -9.76
CA PRO A 61 -4.19 16.84 -9.18
C PRO A 61 -5.47 15.99 -9.32
N ARG A 62 -5.48 14.99 -10.20
CA ARG A 62 -6.54 13.96 -10.27
C ARG A 62 -6.34 12.87 -9.21
N GLY A 63 -5.16 12.81 -8.59
CA GLY A 63 -4.74 11.80 -7.63
C GLY A 63 -4.97 10.38 -8.17
N THR A 64 -5.42 9.48 -7.31
CA THR A 64 -5.80 8.11 -7.69
C THR A 64 -7.31 7.98 -7.97
N LEU A 65 -8.00 9.06 -8.34
CA LEU A 65 -9.43 9.00 -8.59
C LEU A 65 -9.72 7.96 -9.68
N PRO A 66 -10.71 7.08 -9.47
CA PRO A 66 -11.10 6.13 -10.49
C PRO A 66 -11.65 6.85 -11.73
N ASP A 67 -11.46 6.24 -12.88
CA ASP A 67 -12.24 6.60 -14.06
C ASP A 67 -13.70 6.18 -13.84
N ALA A 68 -14.64 6.93 -14.44
CA ALA A 68 -16.08 6.66 -14.32
C ALA A 68 -16.45 5.23 -14.77
N ALA A 69 -15.64 4.61 -15.62
CA ALA A 69 -15.82 3.23 -16.05
C ALA A 69 -15.47 2.20 -14.97
N SER A 70 -14.51 2.47 -14.08
CA SER A 70 -14.13 1.53 -13.00
C SER A 70 -14.85 1.78 -11.67
N GLU A 71 -15.52 2.91 -11.51
CA GLU A 71 -16.28 3.25 -10.29
C GLU A 71 -17.25 2.15 -9.85
N PRO A 72 -18.16 1.62 -10.71
CA PRO A 72 -19.12 0.60 -10.28
C PRO A 72 -18.45 -0.67 -9.75
N ARG A 73 -17.37 -1.10 -10.42
CA ARG A 73 -16.61 -2.29 -10.00
C ARG A 73 -15.89 -2.06 -8.67
N ARG A 74 -15.37 -0.85 -8.44
CA ARG A 74 -14.70 -0.49 -7.18
C ARG A 74 -15.69 -0.45 -6.02
N ASP A 75 -16.89 0.06 -6.25
CA ASP A 75 -17.95 0.06 -5.24
C ASP A 75 -18.38 -1.37 -4.89
N GLU A 76 -18.57 -2.23 -5.88
CA GLU A 76 -18.88 -3.65 -5.67
C GLU A 76 -17.79 -4.37 -4.85
N ILE A 77 -16.52 -4.16 -5.19
CA ILE A 77 -15.39 -4.73 -4.43
C ILE A 77 -15.35 -4.17 -3.00
N SER A 78 -15.66 -2.88 -2.82
CA SER A 78 -15.68 -2.24 -1.51
C SER A 78 -16.77 -2.85 -0.62
N LEU A 79 -17.99 -3.02 -1.14
CA LEU A 79 -19.09 -3.65 -0.41
C LEU A 79 -18.77 -5.09 -0.01
N ARG A 80 -18.22 -5.90 -0.92
CA ARG A 80 -17.79 -7.28 -0.60
C ARG A 80 -16.76 -7.34 0.53
N ARG A 81 -15.82 -6.39 0.55
CA ARG A 81 -14.83 -6.29 1.64
C ARG A 81 -15.47 -5.90 2.96
N LEU A 82 -16.45 -4.99 2.95
CA LEU A 82 -17.19 -4.59 4.15
C LEU A 82 -18.03 -5.74 4.72
N GLU A 83 -18.70 -6.51 3.86
CA GLU A 83 -19.44 -7.73 4.26
C GLU A 83 -18.51 -8.78 4.88
N LEU A 84 -17.31 -8.95 4.29
CA LEU A 84 -16.29 -9.85 4.85
C LEU A 84 -15.82 -9.37 6.23
N ILE A 85 -15.68 -8.06 6.44
CA ILE A 85 -15.32 -7.49 7.75
C ILE A 85 -16.41 -7.79 8.80
N GLU A 86 -17.68 -7.58 8.48
CA GLU A 86 -18.80 -7.93 9.39
C GLU A 86 -18.76 -9.42 9.75
N THR A 87 -18.52 -10.27 8.76
CA THR A 87 -18.43 -11.73 8.92
C THR A 87 -17.27 -12.14 9.83
N LEU A 88 -16.07 -11.63 9.57
CA LEU A 88 -14.87 -12.00 10.33
C LEU A 88 -14.89 -11.49 11.78
N LEU A 89 -15.57 -10.37 12.03
CA LEU A 89 -15.66 -9.78 13.36
C LEU A 89 -16.89 -10.22 14.15
N GLU A 90 -17.84 -10.90 13.49
CA GLU A 90 -19.13 -11.32 14.06
C GLU A 90 -19.86 -10.16 14.76
N LYS A 91 -19.81 -8.98 14.14
CA LYS A 91 -20.39 -7.75 14.68
C LYS A 91 -21.20 -7.03 13.62
N PRO A 92 -22.32 -6.40 14.00
CA PRO A 92 -23.00 -5.50 13.08
C PRO A 92 -22.14 -4.26 12.84
N ARG A 93 -22.17 -3.73 11.61
CA ARG A 93 -21.34 -2.59 11.16
C ARG A 93 -21.34 -1.37 12.09
N GLU A 94 -22.44 -1.07 12.78
CA GLU A 94 -22.54 0.09 13.67
C GLU A 94 -21.64 -0.04 14.91
N LYS A 95 -21.20 -1.28 15.22
CA LYS A 95 -20.27 -1.57 16.31
C LYS A 95 -18.82 -1.75 15.83
N ILE A 96 -18.56 -1.58 14.54
CA ILE A 96 -17.24 -1.72 13.94
C ILE A 96 -16.67 -0.32 13.65
N ARG A 97 -15.51 -0.03 14.23
CA ARG A 97 -14.71 1.15 13.88
C ARG A 97 -13.63 0.74 12.89
N LEU A 98 -13.64 1.37 11.72
CA LEU A 98 -12.73 1.05 10.62
C LEU A 98 -11.68 2.16 10.47
N LEU A 99 -10.41 1.77 10.36
CA LEU A 99 -9.31 2.65 9.99
C LEU A 99 -8.73 2.18 8.64
N ASP A 100 -8.76 3.05 7.64
CA ASP A 100 -8.16 2.81 6.33
C ASP A 100 -6.79 3.52 6.26
N VAL A 101 -5.70 2.76 6.20
CA VAL A 101 -4.33 3.28 6.19
C VAL A 101 -3.82 3.31 4.74
N GLY A 102 -3.40 4.48 4.27
CA GLY A 102 -3.15 4.71 2.85
C GLY A 102 -4.47 4.88 2.09
N CYS A 103 -5.40 5.64 2.67
CA CYS A 103 -6.77 5.75 2.15
C CYS A 103 -6.85 6.52 0.82
N SER A 104 -5.78 7.17 0.40
CA SER A 104 -5.68 7.92 -0.84
C SER A 104 -6.89 8.85 -1.04
N SER A 105 -7.58 8.78 -2.19
CA SER A 105 -8.78 9.58 -2.47
C SER A 105 -10.01 9.30 -1.57
N GLY A 106 -9.92 8.33 -0.66
CA GLY A 106 -10.98 7.98 0.29
C GLY A 106 -12.18 7.26 -0.33
N ALA A 107 -12.03 6.65 -1.52
CA ALA A 107 -13.12 5.94 -2.19
C ALA A 107 -13.71 4.82 -1.32
N PHE A 108 -12.85 4.00 -0.69
CA PHE A 108 -13.30 2.95 0.21
C PHE A 108 -13.97 3.50 1.47
N LEU A 109 -13.46 4.61 2.03
CA LEU A 109 -14.08 5.29 3.17
C LEU A 109 -15.48 5.81 2.86
N ARG A 110 -15.70 6.36 1.66
CA ARG A 110 -17.04 6.80 1.22
C ARG A 110 -17.99 5.61 1.17
N ALA A 111 -17.58 4.49 0.59
CA ALA A 111 -18.37 3.27 0.56
C ALA A 111 -18.67 2.74 1.98
N ALA A 112 -17.67 2.72 2.87
CA ALA A 112 -17.81 2.28 4.26
C ALA A 112 -18.81 3.14 5.05
N ARG A 113 -18.70 4.47 4.93
CA ARG A 113 -19.63 5.40 5.59
C ARG A 113 -21.04 5.29 5.03
N ALA A 114 -21.18 5.19 3.71
CA ALA A 114 -22.48 4.97 3.05
C ALA A 114 -23.12 3.65 3.49
N ALA A 115 -22.32 2.62 3.75
CA ALA A 115 -22.79 1.35 4.29
C ALA A 115 -23.16 1.41 5.78
N GLY A 116 -22.74 2.45 6.54
CA GLY A 116 -23.07 2.62 7.96
C GLY A 116 -21.94 2.33 8.94
N PHE A 117 -20.71 2.16 8.46
CA PHE A 117 -19.53 2.01 9.33
C PHE A 117 -19.07 3.35 9.92
N ALA A 118 -18.56 3.32 11.14
CA ALA A 118 -17.74 4.41 11.68
C ALA A 118 -16.32 4.29 11.11
N ALA A 119 -16.04 4.97 9.99
CA ALA A 119 -14.78 4.85 9.24
C ALA A 119 -13.94 6.14 9.23
N GLU A 120 -12.65 5.99 9.54
CA GLU A 120 -11.61 7.01 9.54
C GLU A 120 -10.47 6.59 8.61
N GLY A 121 -9.72 7.56 8.08
CA GLY A 121 -8.62 7.29 7.16
C GLY A 121 -7.38 8.12 7.48
N VAL A 122 -6.22 7.57 7.13
CA VAL A 122 -4.93 8.24 7.22
C VAL A 122 -4.22 8.11 5.89
N GLU A 123 -3.84 9.25 5.32
CA GLU A 123 -3.03 9.36 4.10
C GLU A 123 -1.89 10.34 4.38
N PRO A 124 -0.63 9.88 4.38
CA PRO A 124 0.53 10.76 4.58
C PRO A 124 0.73 11.75 3.44
N ALA A 125 0.25 11.45 2.23
CA ALA A 125 0.27 12.40 1.13
C ALA A 125 -0.65 13.61 1.46
N PRO A 126 -0.21 14.85 1.18
CA PRO A 126 -1.04 16.03 1.40
C PRO A 126 -2.29 15.99 0.50
N PRO A 127 -3.40 16.62 0.94
CA PRO A 127 -4.63 16.72 0.17
C PRO A 127 -4.52 17.61 -1.06
#